data_AF-A0A966SHY7-F1
#
_entry.id   AF-A0A966SHY7-F1
#
_cell.length_a   1.000
_cell.length_b   1.000
_cell.length_c   1.000
_cell.angle_alpha   90.00
_cell.angle_beta   90.00
_cell.angle_gamma   90.00
#
_symmetry.space_group_name_H-M   'P 1'
#
loop_
_entity.id
_entity.type
_entity.pdbx_description
1 polymer ?
#
loop_
_entity_poly.entity_id
_entity_poly.type
_entity_poly.pdbx_seq_one_letter_code
_entity_poly.pdbx_strand_id
1 'polypeptide(L)' 'MNPNGYQQLLVTGGGGYVGSALVPALLDAGYRVRVLDTFWYGKHVFGDYAKRPELELVELDLRDSKRVGE' A
#
# COMPACT_ATOMS: atom_id res chain seq x y z
N MET A 1 -6.16 -16.83 -10.54
CA MET A 1 -5.22 -16.14 -11.44
C MET A 1 -5.81 -14.78 -11.75
N ASN A 2 -5.04 -13.69 -11.60
CA ASN A 2 -5.58 -12.34 -11.79
C ASN A 2 -5.96 -12.10 -13.27
N PRO A 3 -7.23 -11.82 -13.60
CA PRO A 3 -7.69 -11.70 -14.99
C PRO A 3 -7.04 -10.58 -15.80
N ASN A 4 -6.45 -9.56 -15.15
CA ASN A 4 -5.88 -8.40 -15.82
C ASN A 4 -4.35 -8.46 -16.00
N GLY A 5 -3.68 -9.53 -15.55
CA GLY A 5 -2.22 -9.69 -15.68
C GLY A 5 -1.34 -8.80 -14.78
N TYR A 6 -1.91 -7.82 -14.09
CA TYR A 6 -1.16 -6.96 -13.16
C TYR A 6 -0.80 -7.71 -11.86
N GLN A 7 0.49 -7.79 -11.54
CA GLN A 7 0.94 -8.43 -10.29
C GLN A 7 1.22 -7.45 -9.15
N GLN A 8 1.46 -6.18 -9.48
CA GLN A 8 1.82 -5.15 -8.51
C GLN A 8 0.86 -3.95 -8.61
N LEU A 9 0.37 -3.49 -7.47
CA LEU A 9 -0.55 -2.36 -7.34
C LEU A 9 0.07 -1.26 -6.47
N LEU A 10 -0.13 0.00 -6.86
CA LEU A 10 0.16 1.17 -6.02
C LEU A 10 -1.15 1.64 -5.37
N VAL A 11 -1.15 1.75 -4.05
CA VAL A 11 -2.26 2.32 -3.28
C VAL A 11 -1.78 3.60 -2.60
N THR A 12 -2.27 4.75 -3.07
CA THR A 12 -2.09 6.01 -2.36
C THR A 12 -3.11 6.13 -1.23
N GLY A 13 -2.71 6.70 -0.09
CA GLY A 13 -3.62 6.80 1.07
C GLY A 13 -3.89 5.46 1.76
N GLY A 14 -3.02 4.46 1.55
CA GLY A 14 -3.22 3.10 2.06
C GLY A 14 -3.21 2.99 3.60
N GLY A 15 -2.64 3.96 4.31
CA GLY A 15 -2.67 4.03 5.77
C GLY A 15 -3.94 4.66 6.35
N GLY A 16 -4.82 5.20 5.51
CA GLY A 16 -6.10 5.81 5.90
C GLY A 16 -7.21 4.78 6.16
N TYR A 17 -8.41 5.27 6.51
CA TYR A 17 -9.56 4.43 6.89
C TYR A 17 -9.92 3.38 5.83
N VAL A 18 -10.08 3.80 4.57
CA VAL A 18 -10.41 2.87 3.46
C VAL A 18 -9.20 2.05 3.04
N GLY A 19 -8.03 2.70 2.96
CA GLY A 19 -6.79 2.06 2.53
C GLY A 19 -6.38 0.90 3.42
N SER A 20 -6.48 1.07 4.74
CA SER A 20 -6.08 0.06 5.73
C SER A 20 -6.96 -1.19 5.69
N ALA A 21 -8.19 -1.11 5.18
CA ALA A 21 -9.03 -2.27 4.90
C ALA A 21 -8.77 -2.85 3.50
N LEU A 22 -8.54 -2.00 2.49
CA LEU A 22 -8.32 -2.41 1.10
C LEU A 22 -7.00 -3.18 0.92
N VAL A 23 -5.90 -2.68 1.50
CA VAL A 23 -4.56 -3.25 1.32
C VAL A 23 -4.49 -4.73 1.75
N PRO A 24 -4.99 -5.13 2.94
CA PRO A 24 -5.11 -6.54 3.32
C PRO A 24 -5.88 -7.39 2.30
N ALA A 25 -7.02 -6.90 1.81
CA ALA A 25 -7.85 -7.63 0.85
C ALA A 25 -7.13 -7.85 -0.50
N LEU A 26 -6.33 -6.87 -0.95
CA LEU A 26 -5.49 -7.00 -2.15
C LEU A 26 -4.35 -8.00 -1.93
N LEU A 27 -3.69 -7.98 -0.77
CA LEU A 27 -2.65 -8.95 -0.42
C LEU A 27 -3.20 -10.38 -0.36
N ASP A 28 -4.37 -10.58 0.24
CA ASP A 28 -5.03 -11.88 0.32
C ASP A 28 -5.55 -12.37 -1.05
N ALA A 29 -5.84 -11.45 -1.97
CA ALA A 29 -6.14 -11.78 -3.37
C ALA A 29 -4.87 -12.12 -4.19
N GLY A 30 -3.68 -12.12 -3.58
CA GLY A 30 -2.42 -12.54 -4.19
C GLY A 30 -1.68 -11.44 -4.95
N TYR A 31 -1.99 -10.17 -4.70
CA TYR A 31 -1.27 -9.05 -5.30
C TYR A 31 -0.07 -8.65 -4.45
N ARG A 32 0.98 -8.13 -5.10
CA ARG A 32 1.98 -7.29 -4.44
C ARG A 32 1.46 -5.86 -4.34
N VAL A 33 1.52 -5.26 -3.17
CA VAL A 33 0.97 -3.93 -2.92
C VAL A 33 2.06 -3.00 -2.42
N ARG A 34 2.26 -1.89 -3.11
CA ARG A 34 3.05 -0.75 -2.64
C ARG A 34 2.09 0.31 -2.11
N VAL A 35 2.27 0.74 -0.87
CA VAL A 35 1.49 1.81 -0.26
C VAL A 35 2.32 3.08 -0.25
N LEU A 36 1.76 4.16 -0.79
CA LEU A 36 2.30 5.52 -0.62
C LEU A 36 1.37 6.29 0.31
N ASP A 37 1.88 6.65 1.48
CA ASP A 37 1.11 7.38 2.48
C ASP A 37 2.04 8.23 3.36
N THR A 38 1.48 9.22 4.03
CA THR A 38 2.15 10.01 5.08
C THR A 38 2.07 9.33 6.44
N PHE A 39 1.26 8.28 6.57
CA PHE A 39 1.02 7.47 7.77
C PHE A 39 0.68 8.31 9.01
N TRP A 40 -0.20 9.31 8.88
CA TRP A 40 -0.68 10.14 10.01
C TRP A 40 -1.20 9.32 11.20
N TYR A 41 -1.79 8.16 10.93
CA TYR A 41 -2.32 7.24 11.93
C TYR A 41 -1.33 6.12 12.31
N GLY A 42 -0.12 6.13 11.77
CA GLY A 42 0.93 5.14 11.99
C GLY A 42 0.82 3.89 11.10
N LYS A 43 1.94 3.19 10.94
CA LYS A 43 2.04 1.97 10.11
C LYS A 43 1.46 0.71 10.76
N HIS A 44 1.11 0.79 12.04
CA HIS A 44 0.53 -0.32 12.80
C HIS A 44 -0.86 -0.76 12.29
N VAL A 45 -1.51 0.07 11.47
CA VAL A 45 -2.81 -0.23 10.82
C VAL A 45 -2.80 -1.50 9.97
N PHE A 46 -1.63 -1.97 9.53
CA PHE A 46 -1.51 -3.22 8.76
C PHE A 46 -1.25 -4.46 9.63
N GLY A 47 -1.02 -4.32 10.94
CA GLY A 47 -0.80 -5.45 11.84
C GLY A 47 0.24 -6.46 11.32
N ASP A 48 -0.12 -7.74 11.27
CA ASP A 48 0.76 -8.80 10.77
C ASP A 48 1.01 -8.74 9.25
N TYR A 49 0.15 -8.06 8.47
CA TYR A 49 0.40 -7.85 7.04
C TYR A 49 1.67 -7.04 6.80
N ALA A 50 2.10 -6.20 7.75
CA ALA A 50 3.36 -5.46 7.66
C ALA A 50 4.60 -6.37 7.59
N LYS A 51 4.48 -7.66 7.93
CA LYS A 51 5.56 -8.65 7.84
C LYS A 51 5.59 -9.38 6.48
N ARG A 52 4.57 -9.18 5.63
CA ARG A 52 4.48 -9.86 4.34
C ARG A 52 5.45 -9.24 3.31
N PRO A 53 6.26 -10.03 2.59
CA PRO A 53 7.18 -9.53 1.57
C PRO A 53 6.47 -8.96 0.32
N GLU A 54 5.15 -9.18 0.20
CA GLU A 54 4.29 -8.62 -0.83
C GLU A 54 3.81 -7.20 -0.50
N LEU A 55 4.03 -6.71 0.72
CA LEU A 55 3.67 -5.35 1.14
C LEU A 55 4.93 -4.45 1.24
N GLU A 56 4.92 -3.35 0.49
CA GLU A 56 5.94 -2.31 0.56
C GLU A 56 5.30 -1.02 1.07
N LEU A 57 5.89 -0.40 2.10
CA LEU A 57 5.40 0.86 2.68
C LEU A 57 6.35 2.00 2.35
N VAL A 58 5.86 2.98 1.60
CA VAL A 58 6.59 4.19 1.21
C VAL A 58 5.98 5.37 1.96
N GLU A 59 6.77 5.94 2.86
CA GLU A 59 6.35 7.13 3.62
C GLU A 59 6.70 8.41 2.85
N LEU A 60 5.68 9.01 2.25
CA LEU A 60 5.82 10.20 1.41
C LEU A 60 4.50 10.98 1.33
N ASP A 61 4.60 12.31 1.25
CA ASP A 61 3.48 13.17 0.86
C ASP A 61 3.31 13.13 -0.65
N LEU A 62 2.15 12.65 -1.11
CA LEU A 62 1.81 12.58 -2.54
C LEU A 62 1.89 13.93 -3.25
N ARG A 63 1.76 15.04 -2.51
CA ARG A 63 1.84 16.40 -3.06
C ARG A 63 3.28 16.86 -3.31
N ASP A 64 4.28 16.13 -2.82
CA ASP A 64 5.69 16.41 -3.08
C ASP A 64 6.10 15.88 -4.47
N SER A 65 5.79 16.65 -5.50
CA SER A 65 6.03 16.29 -6.90
C SER A 65 7.51 16.11 -7.27
N LYS A 66 8.45 16.57 -6.42
CA LYS A 66 9.89 16.35 -6.66
C LYS A 66 10.30 14.93 -6.30
N ARG A 67 9.67 14.37 -5.28
CA ARG A 67 9.97 13.03 -4.75
C ARG A 67 9.09 11.94 -5.37
N VAL A 68 7.91 12.31 -5.87
CA VAL A 68 7.04 11.39 -6.62
C VAL A 68 7.59 11.21 -8.04
N GLY A 69 8.20 10.06 -8.31
CA GLY A 69 8.70 9.68 -9.65
C GLY A 69 10.21 9.43 -9.75
N GLU A 70 10.96 9.63 -8.65
CA GLU A 70 12.32 9.12 -8.45
C GLU A 70 12.31 7.59 -8.22
#